data_AF-A0A956YNG0-F1
#
_entry.id   AF-A0A956YNG0-F1
#
_cell.length_a   1.000
_cell.length_b   1.000
_cell.length_c   1.000
_cell.angle_alpha   90.00
_cell.angle_beta   90.00
_cell.angle_gamma   90.00
#
_symmetry.space_group_name_H-M   'P 1'
#
loop_
_entity.id
_entity.type
_entity.pdbx_description
1 polymer ?
#
loop_
_entity_poly.entity_id
_entity_poly.type
_entity_poly.pdbx_seq_one_letter_code
_entity_poly.pdbx_strand_id
1 'polypeptide(L)'
;MKCLITFLTFLLLSLTLVACTSTADPDLTAVPPISLPTPTLAPTDATTEPTATAVPTQPTVAPDTSTLLALVQADLPENAFDGLDVLPLNVPAGEQPALSLSKGPLWAVYSVGFHNFDIDPLPSHFVALYTWSNERWQELARQHLNGDEPGSFGFGPDFLYPEGVNQVDLDPNDSQNLWLAVSGGAGAHGGTFQLLRFDGATLHMEVDTGNANPGVGYFEDLNGDGTQELITELHDYYVFCYACGVRYLQFGVYTWDAVNQRLLEISLQPMLMGQQGHPARQPTNRAVELATADLWPQALAQIEEAERLAAASSEPTDAFTLSWDAAIIRLYNQAYQAELNHSPYPLLTHIFYGDFAAALDMMRGYGNEQIFSATSPLIQGTMAEGNEPWLADYLLRQSSAAIAVPDLDPATLAAAYYLHAWGSYLQNPADPQITADLQQAATLAPTEPLFVQVSLPAVQRIQFAHGAISATVQGDVAAHVSDDYILAAAAGQTMTVVIESLNSNVLLTIVGADGIPLTNGLMSGATSWQGELPATQDYIVRAIGTLEPAAYTLIVTIE
;
A
#
# COMPACT_ATOMS: atom_id res chain seq x y z
N MET A 1 39.11 -4.89 -22.57
CA MET A 1 40.04 -5.66 -23.45
C MET A 1 40.72 -6.75 -22.61
N LYS A 2 40.59 -7.99 -23.07
CA LYS A 2 41.09 -9.29 -22.54
C LYS A 2 42.57 -9.22 -22.09
N CYS A 3 42.94 -9.60 -20.86
CA CYS A 3 43.20 -10.96 -20.33
C CYS A 3 44.47 -11.62 -20.90
N LEU A 4 45.50 -11.94 -20.06
CA LEU A 4 46.32 -13.17 -20.18
C LEU A 4 47.38 -13.42 -19.06
N ILE A 5 47.13 -14.48 -18.27
CA ILE A 5 47.99 -15.66 -17.94
C ILE A 5 49.25 -15.50 -17.02
N THR A 6 49.23 -15.98 -15.77
CA THR A 6 49.52 -17.34 -15.19
C THR A 6 51.01 -17.68 -15.03
N PHE A 7 51.47 -17.97 -13.80
CA PHE A 7 52.33 -19.15 -13.50
C PHE A 7 52.33 -19.51 -12.00
N LEU A 8 52.20 -20.82 -11.78
CA LEU A 8 52.01 -21.60 -10.55
C LEU A 8 53.38 -22.09 -10.03
N THR A 9 53.58 -22.23 -8.70
CA THR A 9 54.26 -23.41 -8.10
C THR A 9 54.18 -23.48 -6.56
N PHE A 10 53.90 -24.70 -6.11
CA PHE A 10 53.67 -25.23 -4.75
C PHE A 10 54.96 -25.48 -3.94
N LEU A 11 54.89 -25.40 -2.60
CA LEU A 11 55.57 -26.35 -1.70
C LEU A 11 54.85 -26.47 -0.34
N LEU A 12 54.67 -27.72 0.11
CA LEU A 12 53.91 -28.18 1.28
C LEU A 12 54.84 -28.80 2.35
N LEU A 13 54.28 -28.97 3.56
CA LEU A 13 54.71 -29.74 4.76
C LEU A 13 55.72 -29.05 5.71
N SER A 14 55.45 -28.93 7.03
CA SER A 14 55.08 -30.02 7.94
C SER A 14 54.53 -29.53 9.29
N LEU A 15 53.81 -30.44 9.94
CA LEU A 15 52.97 -30.33 11.15
C LEU A 15 53.75 -30.76 12.42
N THR A 16 53.61 -30.05 13.54
CA THR A 16 53.80 -30.63 14.88
C THR A 16 52.74 -30.13 15.86
N LEU A 17 52.03 -31.07 16.48
CA LEU A 17 51.07 -30.88 17.57
C LEU A 17 51.80 -30.55 18.89
N VAL A 18 51.24 -29.63 19.67
CA VAL A 18 51.35 -29.59 21.13
C VAL A 18 49.93 -29.39 21.68
N ALA A 19 49.51 -30.28 22.57
CA ALA A 19 48.21 -30.26 23.24
C ALA A 19 48.38 -29.96 24.74
N CYS A 20 47.30 -29.41 25.32
CA CYS A 20 46.95 -29.29 26.74
C CYS A 20 47.74 -28.24 27.54
N THR A 21 47.16 -27.32 28.30
CA THR A 21 45.88 -27.30 29.05
C THR A 21 45.41 -25.86 29.28
N SER A 22 44.11 -25.55 29.05
CA SER A 22 43.45 -24.39 29.65
C SER A 22 42.66 -24.83 30.89
N THR A 23 42.89 -24.14 32.00
CA THR A 23 42.11 -24.23 33.23
C THR A 23 40.87 -23.33 33.13
N ALA A 24 39.79 -23.84 33.71
CA ALA A 24 38.41 -23.38 33.63
C ALA A 24 38.14 -21.93 34.06
N ASP A 25 37.13 -21.35 33.41
CA ASP A 25 36.13 -20.50 34.06
C ASP A 25 34.73 -20.98 33.59
N PRO A 26 33.82 -21.40 34.48
CA PRO A 26 32.45 -21.70 34.13
C PRO A 26 31.54 -20.51 34.45
N ASP A 27 30.71 -20.12 33.49
CA ASP A 27 29.24 -19.96 33.61
C ASP A 27 28.73 -18.80 32.76
N LEU A 28 28.46 -19.09 31.49
CA LEU A 28 27.44 -18.41 30.70
C LEU A 28 26.58 -19.51 30.09
N THR A 29 25.40 -19.70 30.66
CA THR A 29 24.34 -20.54 30.12
C THR A 29 23.95 -20.07 28.72
N ALA A 30 24.41 -20.80 27.70
CA ALA A 30 23.94 -20.65 26.34
C ALA A 30 22.50 -21.19 26.24
N VAL A 31 21.56 -20.30 25.92
CA VAL A 31 20.19 -20.64 25.54
C VAL A 31 20.23 -21.34 24.17
N PRO A 32 19.57 -22.50 23.98
CA PRO A 32 19.54 -23.18 22.69
C PRO A 32 18.70 -22.38 21.67
N PRO A 33 18.98 -22.50 20.36
CA PRO A 33 18.16 -21.87 19.34
C PRO A 33 16.74 -22.45 19.37
N ILE A 34 15.75 -21.56 19.48
CA ILE A 34 14.32 -21.91 19.39
C ILE A 34 14.02 -22.27 17.93
N SER A 35 13.73 -23.55 17.68
CA SER A 35 13.18 -24.01 16.40
C SER A 35 11.70 -23.64 16.31
N LEU A 36 11.34 -22.85 15.30
CA LEU A 36 9.94 -22.55 14.98
C LEU A 36 9.30 -23.75 14.26
N PRO A 37 8.08 -24.17 14.63
CA PRO A 37 7.40 -25.31 13.99
C PRO A 37 6.85 -24.92 12.61
N THR A 38 7.12 -25.78 11.63
CA THR A 38 6.47 -25.79 10.32
C THR A 38 5.03 -26.28 10.48
N PRO A 39 4.00 -25.56 10.00
CA PRO A 39 2.64 -26.09 9.97
C PRO A 39 2.51 -27.12 8.84
N THR A 40 2.56 -28.40 9.21
CA THR A 40 2.18 -29.53 8.36
C THR A 40 0.69 -29.79 8.55
N LEU A 41 -0.13 -29.45 7.56
CA LEU A 41 -1.51 -29.94 7.49
C LEU A 41 -1.51 -31.28 6.76
N ALA A 42 -1.59 -32.36 7.54
CA ALA A 42 -1.90 -33.69 7.03
C ALA A 42 -3.43 -33.86 6.95
N PRO A 43 -3.97 -34.45 5.88
CA PRO A 43 -5.39 -34.72 5.76
C PRO A 43 -5.79 -35.97 6.58
N THR A 44 -6.82 -35.84 7.40
CA THR A 44 -7.45 -36.96 8.13
C THR A 44 -8.49 -37.69 7.28
N ASP A 45 -8.56 -39.00 7.54
CA ASP A 45 -9.26 -40.06 6.80
C ASP A 45 -10.78 -39.89 6.54
N ALA A 46 -11.12 -40.22 5.29
CA ALA A 46 -12.18 -41.10 4.81
C ALA A 46 -13.42 -41.40 5.68
N THR A 47 -14.59 -41.08 5.13
CA THR A 47 -15.82 -41.86 5.35
C THR A 47 -16.44 -42.22 4.00
N THR A 48 -16.80 -43.50 3.87
CA THR A 48 -17.30 -44.23 2.70
C THR A 48 -18.59 -43.69 2.06
N GLU A 49 -18.58 -43.54 0.73
CA GLU A 49 -19.77 -43.38 -0.13
C GLU A 49 -20.36 -44.73 -0.58
N PRO A 50 -21.68 -44.78 -0.88
CA PRO A 50 -22.37 -45.98 -1.34
C PRO A 50 -22.11 -46.26 -2.83
N THR A 51 -21.96 -47.54 -3.15
CA THR A 51 -21.74 -48.07 -4.50
C THR A 51 -22.91 -47.79 -5.44
N ALA A 52 -22.69 -46.99 -6.49
CA ALA A 52 -23.54 -46.94 -7.69
C ALA A 52 -22.86 -47.68 -8.85
N THR A 53 -23.60 -48.59 -9.46
CA THR A 53 -23.14 -49.52 -10.49
C THR A 53 -22.84 -48.78 -11.81
N ALA A 54 -21.58 -48.88 -12.27
CA ALA A 54 -21.15 -48.33 -13.56
C ALA A 54 -21.76 -49.11 -14.74
N VAL A 55 -22.32 -48.36 -15.70
CA VAL A 55 -22.50 -48.79 -17.09
C VAL A 55 -21.25 -48.34 -17.86
N PRO A 56 -20.59 -49.19 -18.67
CA PRO A 56 -19.29 -48.86 -19.24
C PRO A 56 -19.44 -47.94 -20.46
N THR A 57 -19.08 -46.67 -20.31
CA THR A 57 -18.62 -45.85 -21.44
C THR A 57 -17.10 -45.76 -21.37
N GLN A 58 -16.48 -46.30 -22.41
CA GLN A 58 -15.04 -46.37 -22.64
C GLN A 58 -14.38 -44.97 -22.56
N PRO A 59 -13.25 -44.81 -21.84
CA PRO A 59 -12.59 -43.52 -21.70
C PRO A 59 -11.79 -43.18 -22.96
N THR A 60 -12.04 -42.02 -23.56
CA THR A 60 -11.05 -41.33 -24.39
C THR A 60 -9.86 -41.05 -23.47
N VAL A 61 -8.70 -41.65 -23.76
CA VAL A 61 -7.45 -41.39 -23.02
C VAL A 61 -7.18 -39.89 -23.10
N ALA A 62 -6.97 -39.23 -21.97
CA ALA A 62 -6.59 -37.82 -21.94
C ALA A 62 -5.33 -37.62 -22.82
N PRO A 63 -5.31 -36.63 -23.72
CA PRO A 63 -4.16 -36.40 -24.59
C PRO A 63 -2.92 -36.04 -23.76
N ASP A 64 -1.75 -36.46 -24.23
CA ASP A 64 -0.47 -36.12 -23.62
C ASP A 64 -0.21 -34.62 -23.78
N THR A 65 -0.33 -33.86 -22.69
CA THR A 65 -0.18 -32.40 -22.67
C THR A 65 1.24 -31.94 -23.03
N SER A 66 2.25 -32.81 -23.00
CA SER A 66 3.59 -32.47 -23.49
C SER A 66 3.60 -32.15 -24.99
N THR A 67 2.69 -32.77 -25.77
CA THR A 67 2.52 -32.46 -27.19
C THR A 67 1.91 -31.08 -27.43
N LEU A 68 1.08 -30.60 -26.49
CA LEU A 68 0.53 -29.25 -26.52
C LEU A 68 1.62 -28.23 -26.19
N LEU A 69 2.39 -28.45 -25.12
CA LEU A 69 3.49 -27.56 -24.76
C LEU A 69 4.52 -27.44 -25.90
N ALA A 70 4.84 -28.55 -26.58
CA ALA A 70 5.72 -28.54 -27.73
C ALA A 70 5.15 -27.77 -28.93
N LEU A 71 3.83 -27.86 -29.17
CA LEU A 71 3.14 -27.09 -30.20
C LEU A 71 3.25 -25.59 -29.91
N VAL A 72 2.90 -25.16 -28.69
CA VAL A 72 2.94 -23.74 -28.30
C VAL A 72 4.38 -23.20 -28.32
N GLN A 73 5.34 -23.97 -27.82
CA GLN A 73 6.76 -23.57 -27.83
C GLN A 73 7.31 -23.33 -29.24
N ALA A 74 6.80 -24.05 -30.25
CA ALA A 74 7.23 -23.90 -31.63
C ALA A 74 6.76 -22.58 -32.27
N ASP A 75 5.70 -21.97 -31.74
CA ASP A 75 5.13 -20.70 -32.21
C ASP A 75 5.71 -19.47 -31.48
N LEU A 76 6.57 -19.68 -30.47
CA LEU A 76 7.21 -18.63 -29.69
C LEU A 76 8.67 -18.39 -30.11
N PRO A 77 9.21 -17.17 -29.93
CA PRO A 77 10.65 -16.93 -30.03
C PRO A 77 11.43 -17.85 -29.09
N GLU A 78 12.62 -18.27 -29.53
CA GLU A 78 13.49 -19.11 -28.72
C GLU A 78 13.86 -18.38 -27.42
N ASN A 79 13.72 -19.07 -26.28
CA ASN A 79 13.96 -18.52 -24.94
C ASN A 79 13.15 -17.24 -24.64
N ALA A 80 11.93 -17.11 -25.17
CA ALA A 80 11.04 -15.99 -24.87
C ALA A 80 10.64 -15.91 -23.38
N PHE A 81 10.50 -17.07 -22.74
CA PHE A 81 10.16 -17.24 -21.32
C PHE A 81 10.98 -18.38 -20.73
N ASP A 82 11.07 -18.47 -19.40
CA ASP A 82 11.70 -19.61 -18.71
C ASP A 82 11.00 -20.94 -19.01
N GLY A 83 9.68 -20.92 -19.26
CA GLY A 83 8.94 -22.10 -19.65
C GLY A 83 7.47 -21.85 -19.99
N LEU A 84 6.76 -22.95 -20.18
CA LEU A 84 5.32 -23.02 -20.38
C LEU A 84 4.72 -24.00 -19.38
N ASP A 85 3.49 -23.73 -18.95
CA ASP A 85 2.72 -24.61 -18.08
C ASP A 85 1.30 -24.80 -18.63
N VAL A 86 0.62 -25.85 -18.14
CA VAL A 86 -0.68 -26.27 -18.64
C VAL A 86 -1.63 -26.62 -17.51
N LEU A 87 -2.78 -25.93 -17.49
CA LEU A 87 -3.86 -26.14 -16.54
C LEU A 87 -5.04 -26.82 -17.24
N PRO A 88 -5.39 -28.07 -16.89
CA PRO A 88 -6.66 -28.67 -17.28
C PRO A 88 -7.83 -27.90 -16.66
N LEU A 89 -8.84 -27.59 -17.46
CA LEU A 89 -9.98 -26.77 -17.03
C LEU A 89 -11.22 -27.63 -16.83
N ASN A 90 -11.94 -27.34 -15.74
CA ASN A 90 -13.23 -27.94 -15.43
C ASN A 90 -14.33 -27.19 -16.18
N VAL A 91 -15.03 -27.88 -17.07
CA VAL A 91 -16.21 -27.34 -17.74
C VAL A 91 -17.44 -28.03 -17.14
N PRO A 92 -18.39 -27.28 -16.52
CA PRO A 92 -19.56 -27.86 -15.89
C PRO A 92 -20.37 -28.72 -16.88
N ALA A 93 -20.82 -29.89 -16.44
CA ALA A 93 -21.61 -30.80 -17.27
C ALA A 93 -23.04 -30.27 -17.46
N GLY A 94 -23.36 -29.78 -18.66
CA GLY A 94 -24.71 -29.34 -19.06
C GLY A 94 -24.80 -29.10 -20.56
N GLU A 95 -26.00 -29.05 -21.12
CA GLU A 95 -26.22 -28.61 -22.52
C GLU A 95 -25.87 -27.12 -22.62
N GLN A 96 -24.58 -26.81 -22.85
CA GLN A 96 -24.06 -25.44 -22.80
C GLN A 96 -23.89 -24.83 -24.20
N PRO A 97 -24.85 -24.12 -24.80
CA PRO A 97 -24.73 -23.66 -26.19
C PRO A 97 -23.51 -22.77 -26.51
N ALA A 98 -22.93 -22.04 -25.53
CA ALA A 98 -21.76 -21.17 -25.74
C ALA A 98 -20.41 -21.92 -25.60
N LEU A 99 -20.18 -22.62 -24.47
CA LEU A 99 -18.97 -23.43 -24.26
C LEU A 99 -19.01 -24.79 -25.01
N SER A 100 -20.18 -25.26 -25.47
CA SER A 100 -20.34 -26.53 -26.23
C SER A 100 -19.76 -26.51 -27.65
N LEU A 101 -19.35 -25.34 -28.17
CA LEU A 101 -18.58 -25.29 -29.41
C LEU A 101 -17.21 -25.98 -29.26
N SER A 102 -16.70 -26.12 -28.04
CA SER A 102 -15.43 -26.82 -27.76
C SER A 102 -15.51 -28.35 -27.86
N LYS A 103 -16.72 -28.95 -27.83
CA LYS A 103 -17.03 -30.41 -27.93
C LYS A 103 -16.00 -31.36 -27.28
N GLY A 104 -15.31 -30.93 -26.24
CA GLY A 104 -14.16 -31.64 -25.70
C GLY A 104 -13.60 -30.94 -24.46
N PRO A 105 -12.73 -31.64 -23.71
CA PRO A 105 -12.00 -31.06 -22.57
C PRO A 105 -11.23 -29.80 -22.97
N LEU A 106 -11.09 -28.87 -22.02
CA LEU A 106 -10.38 -27.60 -22.19
C LEU A 106 -9.09 -27.57 -21.37
N TRP A 107 -8.10 -26.86 -21.88
CA TRP A 107 -6.83 -26.58 -21.20
C TRP A 107 -6.43 -25.13 -21.40
N ALA A 108 -5.92 -24.49 -20.35
CA ALA A 108 -5.17 -23.26 -20.46
C ALA A 108 -3.68 -23.58 -20.57
N VAL A 109 -3.00 -22.97 -21.53
CA VAL A 109 -1.53 -22.98 -21.66
C VAL A 109 -1.06 -21.56 -21.43
N TYR A 110 -0.05 -21.37 -20.61
CA TYR A 110 0.45 -20.06 -20.26
C TYR A 110 1.97 -20.06 -20.12
N SER A 111 2.59 -18.90 -20.31
CA SER A 111 4.01 -18.73 -20.06
C SER A 111 4.30 -18.63 -18.56
N VAL A 112 5.47 -19.10 -18.13
CA VAL A 112 5.90 -19.08 -16.73
C VAL A 112 7.35 -18.61 -16.59
N GLY A 113 7.70 -18.17 -15.39
CA GLY A 113 8.97 -17.53 -15.07
C GLY A 113 9.11 -16.18 -15.76
N PHE A 114 10.34 -15.69 -15.89
CA PHE A 114 10.59 -14.38 -16.50
C PHE A 114 10.43 -14.42 -18.02
N HIS A 115 9.93 -13.34 -18.60
CA HIS A 115 10.15 -13.09 -20.02
C HIS A 115 11.62 -12.70 -20.26
N ASN A 116 12.07 -12.84 -21.50
CA ASN A 116 13.42 -12.47 -21.89
C ASN A 116 13.50 -11.01 -22.32
N PHE A 117 14.12 -10.18 -21.47
CA PHE A 117 14.31 -8.75 -21.67
C PHE A 117 15.22 -8.37 -22.86
N ASP A 118 15.97 -9.33 -23.43
CA ASP A 118 16.86 -9.08 -24.57
C ASP A 118 16.16 -9.20 -25.93
N ILE A 119 14.89 -9.65 -25.97
CA ILE A 119 14.11 -9.82 -27.21
C ILE A 119 13.29 -8.55 -27.49
N ASP A 120 13.33 -8.06 -28.73
CA ASP A 120 12.58 -6.88 -29.21
C ASP A 120 11.68 -7.25 -30.41
N PRO A 121 10.34 -7.05 -30.34
CA PRO A 121 9.60 -6.50 -29.20
C PRO A 121 9.61 -7.43 -27.98
N LEU A 122 9.53 -6.83 -26.78
CA LEU A 122 9.53 -7.54 -25.51
C LEU A 122 8.42 -8.61 -25.49
N PRO A 123 8.74 -9.89 -25.21
CA PRO A 123 7.74 -10.95 -25.19
C PRO A 123 6.68 -10.69 -24.11
N SER A 124 5.41 -10.62 -24.52
CA SER A 124 4.28 -10.48 -23.61
C SER A 124 3.86 -11.84 -23.08
N HIS A 125 3.77 -11.96 -21.75
CA HIS A 125 3.16 -13.14 -21.14
C HIS A 125 1.75 -13.36 -21.67
N PHE A 126 1.30 -14.60 -21.69
CA PHE A 126 0.00 -14.93 -22.29
C PHE A 126 -0.70 -16.08 -21.58
N VAL A 127 -2.00 -16.15 -21.79
CA VAL A 127 -2.84 -17.32 -21.52
C VAL A 127 -3.58 -17.68 -22.82
N ALA A 128 -3.51 -18.94 -23.23
CA ALA A 128 -4.17 -19.46 -24.41
C ALA A 128 -5.02 -20.69 -24.08
N LEU A 129 -6.24 -20.74 -24.61
CA LEU A 129 -7.17 -21.84 -24.41
C LEU A 129 -7.12 -22.81 -25.58
N TYR A 130 -7.06 -24.10 -25.28
CA TYR A 130 -7.03 -25.17 -26.25
C TYR A 130 -8.10 -26.23 -25.96
N THR A 131 -8.58 -26.87 -27.04
CA THR A 131 -9.37 -28.11 -26.98
C THR A 131 -8.65 -29.22 -27.74
N TRP A 132 -8.95 -30.46 -27.39
CA TRP A 132 -8.51 -31.65 -28.10
C TRP A 132 -9.68 -32.27 -28.87
N SER A 133 -9.65 -32.18 -30.20
CA SER A 133 -10.65 -32.80 -31.05
C SER A 133 -10.02 -33.38 -32.33
N ASN A 134 -10.58 -34.49 -32.81
CA ASN A 134 -10.08 -35.19 -34.00
C ASN A 134 -8.57 -35.52 -33.93
N GLU A 135 -8.11 -35.95 -32.76
CA GLU A 135 -6.69 -36.28 -32.47
C GLU A 135 -5.72 -35.12 -32.69
N ARG A 136 -6.19 -33.87 -32.52
CA ARG A 136 -5.37 -32.65 -32.68
C ARG A 136 -5.73 -31.60 -31.64
N TRP A 137 -4.72 -30.83 -31.25
CA TRP A 137 -4.88 -29.59 -30.49
C TRP A 137 -5.42 -28.48 -31.39
N GLN A 138 -6.37 -27.72 -30.87
CA GLN A 138 -6.94 -26.55 -31.52
C GLN A 138 -6.97 -25.40 -30.53
N GLU A 139 -6.29 -24.30 -30.87
CA GLU A 139 -6.38 -23.04 -30.11
C GLU A 139 -7.77 -22.44 -30.32
N LEU A 140 -8.41 -22.05 -29.23
CA LEU A 140 -9.74 -21.42 -29.21
C LEU A 140 -9.62 -19.91 -29.05
N ALA A 141 -8.76 -19.46 -28.14
CA ALA A 141 -8.54 -18.05 -27.83
C ALA A 141 -7.17 -17.86 -27.17
N ARG A 142 -6.64 -16.65 -27.25
CA ARG A 142 -5.39 -16.24 -26.61
C ARG A 142 -5.50 -14.81 -26.15
N GLN A 143 -5.02 -14.56 -24.94
CA GLN A 143 -4.91 -13.23 -24.35
C GLN A 143 -3.46 -12.97 -23.96
N HIS A 144 -2.93 -11.84 -24.40
CA HIS A 144 -1.64 -11.31 -23.94
C HIS A 144 -1.87 -10.47 -22.68
N LEU A 145 -0.91 -10.51 -21.75
CA LEU A 145 -1.05 -9.92 -20.41
C LEU A 145 -0.38 -8.56 -20.27
N ASN A 146 0.42 -8.14 -21.25
CA ASN A 146 0.86 -6.75 -21.33
C ASN A 146 -0.29 -5.90 -21.86
N GLY A 147 -0.64 -4.83 -21.15
CA GLY A 147 -1.67 -3.89 -21.58
C GLY A 147 -1.21 -3.08 -22.79
N ASP A 148 -1.88 -3.29 -23.93
CA ASP A 148 -1.84 -2.36 -25.07
C ASP A 148 -2.95 -1.27 -24.95
N GLU A 149 -3.76 -1.33 -23.88
CA GLU A 149 -4.95 -0.50 -23.65
C GLU A 149 -4.66 0.72 -22.75
N PRO A 150 -5.22 1.92 -23.06
CA PRO A 150 -5.12 3.09 -22.19
C PRO A 150 -5.81 2.83 -20.84
N GLY A 151 -5.05 2.82 -19.74
CA GLY A 151 -5.58 2.63 -18.38
C GLY A 151 -5.14 1.33 -17.69
N SER A 152 -4.45 0.42 -18.40
CA SER A 152 -3.69 -0.67 -17.77
C SER A 152 -2.57 -0.11 -16.89
N PHE A 153 -2.08 -0.89 -15.90
CA PHE A 153 -0.87 -0.62 -15.11
C PHE A 153 0.39 -0.45 -16.00
N GLY A 154 0.25 -0.61 -17.33
CA GLY A 154 1.15 -0.08 -18.36
C GLY A 154 2.32 -1.01 -18.69
N PHE A 155 2.56 -2.00 -17.83
CA PHE A 155 3.52 -3.07 -18.01
C PHE A 155 2.88 -4.32 -17.41
N GLY A 156 2.65 -5.35 -18.23
CA GLY A 156 2.16 -6.63 -17.73
C GLY A 156 3.19 -7.31 -16.81
N PRO A 157 2.97 -8.57 -16.39
CA PRO A 157 3.93 -9.26 -15.54
C PRO A 157 5.32 -9.34 -16.17
N ASP A 158 6.36 -9.07 -15.38
CA ASP A 158 7.75 -9.41 -15.73
C ASP A 158 7.96 -10.92 -15.66
N PHE A 159 7.21 -11.58 -14.77
CA PHE A 159 7.19 -13.02 -14.63
C PHE A 159 5.83 -13.52 -14.15
N LEU A 160 5.51 -14.76 -14.51
CA LEU A 160 4.40 -15.52 -13.94
C LEU A 160 4.92 -16.62 -13.02
N TYR A 161 4.29 -16.79 -11.87
CA TYR A 161 4.61 -17.87 -10.96
C TYR A 161 4.24 -19.22 -11.61
N PRO A 162 4.97 -20.32 -11.31
CA PRO A 162 4.42 -21.66 -11.49
C PRO A 162 3.07 -21.74 -10.77
N GLU A 163 2.05 -22.30 -11.41
CA GLU A 163 0.66 -22.30 -10.90
C GLU A 163 0.05 -20.88 -10.70
N GLY A 164 0.63 -19.86 -11.33
CA GLY A 164 0.14 -18.48 -11.28
C GLY A 164 -1.17 -18.24 -12.04
N VAL A 165 -1.64 -19.22 -12.82
CA VAL A 165 -2.95 -19.18 -13.49
C VAL A 165 -3.85 -20.22 -12.85
N ASN A 166 -5.00 -19.78 -12.34
CA ASN A 166 -5.97 -20.64 -11.67
C ASN A 166 -7.36 -20.44 -12.27
N GLN A 167 -8.10 -21.53 -12.44
CA GLN A 167 -9.53 -21.42 -12.74
C GLN A 167 -10.28 -21.02 -11.47
N VAL A 168 -11.09 -19.98 -11.58
CA VAL A 168 -11.93 -19.46 -10.49
C VAL A 168 -13.40 -19.56 -10.88
N ASP A 169 -14.26 -19.55 -9.86
CA ASP A 169 -15.72 -19.60 -10.03
C ASP A 169 -16.31 -18.37 -9.33
N LEU A 170 -16.73 -17.37 -10.12
CA LEU A 170 -17.30 -16.13 -9.58
C LEU A 170 -18.76 -16.31 -9.21
N ASP A 171 -19.53 -17.00 -10.04
CA ASP A 171 -20.92 -17.30 -9.78
C ASP A 171 -21.14 -18.77 -10.11
N PRO A 172 -21.42 -19.63 -9.12
CA PRO A 172 -21.64 -21.06 -9.36
C PRO A 172 -22.87 -21.34 -10.23
N ASN A 173 -23.74 -20.35 -10.43
CA ASN A 173 -24.89 -20.43 -11.33
C ASN A 173 -24.57 -19.92 -12.75
N ASP A 174 -23.45 -19.25 -12.97
CA ASP A 174 -23.02 -18.81 -14.28
C ASP A 174 -22.37 -19.97 -15.06
N SER A 175 -23.23 -20.65 -15.82
CA SER A 175 -22.81 -21.75 -16.68
C SER A 175 -22.35 -21.28 -18.08
N GLN A 176 -22.21 -19.98 -18.33
CA GLN A 176 -21.89 -19.45 -19.66
C GLN A 176 -20.43 -19.02 -19.79
N ASN A 177 -19.79 -18.71 -18.67
CA ASN A 177 -18.46 -18.15 -18.63
C ASN A 177 -17.48 -19.08 -17.91
N LEU A 178 -16.22 -19.04 -18.34
CA LEU A 178 -15.10 -19.64 -17.64
C LEU A 178 -14.15 -18.54 -17.21
N TRP A 179 -13.71 -18.57 -15.96
CA TRP A 179 -12.88 -17.52 -15.38
C TRP A 179 -11.50 -18.03 -15.02
N LEU A 180 -10.47 -17.24 -15.36
CA LEU A 180 -9.09 -17.50 -14.99
C LEU A 180 -8.54 -16.29 -14.24
N ALA A 181 -8.04 -16.52 -13.03
CA ALA A 181 -7.24 -15.55 -12.29
C ALA A 181 -5.77 -15.78 -12.61
N VAL A 182 -5.06 -14.70 -12.95
CA VAL A 182 -3.64 -14.73 -13.29
C VAL A 182 -2.92 -13.82 -12.32
N SER A 183 -1.95 -14.38 -11.59
CA SER A 183 -1.09 -13.66 -10.66
C SER A 183 0.35 -13.71 -11.14
N GLY A 184 0.97 -12.54 -11.21
CA GLY A 184 2.36 -12.38 -11.63
C GLY A 184 3.11 -11.42 -10.72
N GLY A 185 4.37 -11.20 -11.06
CA GLY A 185 5.21 -10.21 -10.41
C GLY A 185 5.75 -9.18 -11.40
N ALA A 186 6.07 -8.01 -10.87
CA ALA A 186 6.71 -6.90 -11.57
C ALA A 186 7.85 -6.35 -10.72
N GLY A 187 9.06 -6.30 -11.28
CA GLY A 187 10.27 -5.94 -10.57
C GLY A 187 10.53 -6.82 -9.34
N ALA A 188 11.15 -6.23 -8.30
CA ALA A 188 11.58 -6.96 -7.12
C ALA A 188 10.45 -7.27 -6.11
N HIS A 189 9.42 -6.41 -6.07
CA HIS A 189 8.39 -6.44 -5.03
C HIS A 189 6.97 -6.28 -5.58
N GLY A 190 6.80 -5.81 -6.82
CA GLY A 190 5.48 -5.58 -7.38
C GLY A 190 4.75 -6.87 -7.71
N GLY A 191 3.43 -6.83 -7.57
CA GLY A 191 2.53 -7.86 -8.05
C GLY A 191 1.71 -7.36 -9.24
N THR A 192 1.28 -8.29 -10.08
CA THR A 192 0.26 -8.06 -11.09
C THR A 192 -0.86 -9.06 -10.93
N PHE A 193 -2.06 -8.65 -11.32
CA PHE A 193 -3.24 -9.49 -11.30
C PHE A 193 -4.12 -9.21 -12.51
N GLN A 194 -4.49 -10.28 -13.22
CA GLN A 194 -5.46 -10.22 -14.30
C GLN A 194 -6.61 -11.20 -14.05
N LEU A 195 -7.82 -10.76 -14.35
CA LEU A 195 -9.01 -11.62 -14.40
C LEU A 195 -9.46 -11.77 -15.85
N LEU A 196 -9.45 -13.00 -16.34
CA LEU A 196 -9.83 -13.32 -17.70
C LEU A 196 -11.17 -14.06 -17.73
N ARG A 197 -12.03 -13.71 -18.67
CA ARG A 197 -13.33 -14.36 -18.91
C ARG A 197 -13.41 -14.96 -20.30
N PHE A 198 -13.71 -16.24 -20.38
CA PHE A 198 -13.99 -16.91 -21.66
C PHE A 198 -15.48 -17.15 -21.83
N ASP A 199 -16.06 -16.56 -22.87
CA ASP A 199 -17.50 -16.65 -23.19
C ASP A 199 -17.86 -17.79 -24.17
N GLY A 200 -16.90 -18.67 -24.46
CA GLY A 200 -17.02 -19.71 -25.49
C GLY A 200 -16.45 -19.33 -26.85
N ALA A 201 -16.13 -18.06 -27.09
CA ALA A 201 -15.55 -17.57 -28.34
C ALA A 201 -14.32 -16.68 -28.13
N THR A 202 -14.31 -15.81 -27.13
CA THR A 202 -13.25 -14.83 -26.86
C THR A 202 -12.82 -14.90 -25.41
N LEU A 203 -11.51 -14.79 -25.18
CA LEU A 203 -10.91 -14.67 -23.85
C LEU A 203 -10.71 -13.18 -23.55
N HIS A 204 -11.64 -12.59 -22.82
CA HIS A 204 -11.67 -11.18 -22.45
C HIS A 204 -10.77 -10.93 -21.24
N MET A 205 -10.10 -9.77 -21.23
CA MET A 205 -9.44 -9.23 -20.04
C MET A 205 -10.43 -8.32 -19.31
N GLU A 206 -11.00 -8.81 -18.21
CA GLU A 206 -12.02 -8.08 -17.45
C GLU A 206 -11.39 -7.17 -16.38
N VAL A 207 -10.27 -7.60 -15.80
CA VAL A 207 -9.45 -6.77 -14.90
C VAL A 207 -7.98 -6.95 -15.26
N ASP A 208 -7.23 -5.85 -15.24
CA ASP A 208 -5.77 -5.81 -15.30
C ASP A 208 -5.27 -4.75 -14.33
N THR A 209 -4.62 -5.19 -13.26
CA THR A 209 -4.15 -4.31 -12.19
C THR A 209 -2.80 -4.77 -11.64
N GLY A 210 -2.14 -3.87 -10.93
CA GLY A 210 -0.86 -4.13 -10.30
C GLY A 210 -0.71 -3.26 -9.06
N ASN A 211 0.20 -3.68 -8.18
CA ASN A 211 0.57 -2.89 -7.02
C ASN A 211 2.04 -3.14 -6.65
N ALA A 212 2.59 -2.29 -5.78
CA ALA A 212 3.93 -2.38 -5.23
C ALA A 212 4.22 -3.65 -4.40
N ASN A 213 3.19 -4.43 -4.07
CA ASN A 213 3.28 -5.66 -3.28
C ASN A 213 2.60 -6.83 -4.04
N PRO A 214 3.05 -8.09 -3.86
CA PRO A 214 2.36 -9.25 -4.42
C PRO A 214 1.00 -9.48 -3.76
N GLY A 215 0.18 -10.37 -4.33
CA GLY A 215 -1.15 -10.68 -3.77
C GLY A 215 -2.20 -9.62 -4.11
N VAL A 216 -2.09 -8.99 -5.29
CA VAL A 216 -2.91 -7.85 -5.70
C VAL A 216 -4.40 -8.17 -5.79
N GLY A 217 -4.81 -9.43 -5.99
CA GLY A 217 -6.22 -9.80 -6.10
C GLY A 217 -6.55 -11.11 -5.39
N TYR A 218 -7.71 -11.16 -4.75
CA TYR A 218 -8.28 -12.35 -4.14
C TYR A 218 -9.80 -12.37 -4.28
N PHE A 219 -10.42 -13.52 -3.98
CA PHE A 219 -11.85 -13.72 -4.09
C PHE A 219 -12.49 -14.00 -2.74
N GLU A 220 -13.61 -13.36 -2.47
CA GLU A 220 -14.43 -13.57 -1.27
C GLU A 220 -15.89 -13.25 -1.59
N ASP A 221 -16.83 -14.01 -1.00
CA ASP A 221 -18.25 -13.64 -0.99
C ASP A 221 -18.46 -12.56 0.07
N LEU A 222 -18.28 -11.31 -0.33
CA LEU A 222 -18.14 -10.17 0.57
C LEU A 222 -19.51 -9.72 1.12
N ASN A 223 -20.56 -9.88 0.32
CA ASN A 223 -21.92 -9.48 0.68
C ASN A 223 -22.79 -10.65 1.20
N GLY A 224 -22.30 -11.89 1.12
CA GLY A 224 -22.96 -13.11 1.59
C GLY A 224 -24.07 -13.64 0.68
N ASP A 225 -24.08 -13.26 -0.59
CA ASP A 225 -25.11 -13.67 -1.56
C ASP A 225 -24.78 -14.98 -2.31
N GLY A 226 -23.58 -15.54 -2.07
CA GLY A 226 -23.08 -16.77 -2.69
C GLY A 226 -22.30 -16.57 -3.99
N THR A 227 -22.23 -15.33 -4.49
CA THR A 227 -21.32 -14.91 -5.57
C THR A 227 -19.97 -14.54 -4.93
N GLN A 228 -18.87 -14.88 -5.59
CA GLN A 228 -17.55 -14.40 -5.19
C GLN A 228 -17.28 -13.05 -5.86
N GLU A 229 -16.87 -12.08 -5.05
CA GLU A 229 -16.32 -10.81 -5.53
C GLU A 229 -14.83 -10.95 -5.77
N LEU A 230 -14.31 -10.21 -6.75
CA LEU A 230 -12.89 -9.91 -6.83
C LEU A 230 -12.60 -8.69 -5.96
N ILE A 231 -11.71 -8.86 -5.00
CA ILE A 231 -11.14 -7.77 -4.20
C ILE A 231 -9.70 -7.55 -4.66
N THR A 232 -9.36 -6.32 -5.04
CA THR A 232 -7.99 -5.92 -5.39
C THR A 232 -7.36 -5.08 -4.29
N GLU A 233 -6.16 -5.43 -3.85
CA GLU A 233 -5.40 -4.68 -2.86
C GLU A 233 -4.58 -3.58 -3.54
N LEU A 234 -5.10 -2.35 -3.45
CA LEU A 234 -4.51 -1.15 -4.07
C LEU A 234 -3.82 -0.25 -3.04
N HIS A 235 -3.36 -0.83 -1.92
CA HIS A 235 -2.79 -0.09 -0.80
C HIS A 235 -1.55 0.70 -1.23
N ASP A 236 -1.35 1.87 -0.62
CA ASP A 236 -0.07 2.56 -0.72
C ASP A 236 0.90 1.94 0.30
N TYR A 237 1.91 1.25 -0.23
CA TYR A 237 3.00 0.64 0.54
C TYR A 237 4.18 1.59 0.78
N TYR A 238 4.17 2.78 0.17
CA TYR A 238 5.26 3.77 0.20
C TYR A 238 4.90 5.01 1.01
N VAL A 239 4.09 4.88 2.07
CA VAL A 239 3.77 5.96 3.01
C VAL A 239 5.04 6.67 3.51
N PHE A 240 6.06 5.89 3.90
CA PHE A 240 7.42 6.39 4.16
C PHE A 240 8.44 5.67 3.28
N CYS A 241 8.38 4.34 3.29
CA CYS A 241 9.16 3.46 2.43
C CYS A 241 8.51 2.07 2.44
N TYR A 242 8.72 1.27 1.39
CA TYR A 242 8.18 -0.09 1.32
C TYR A 242 8.54 -0.95 2.54
N ALA A 243 9.81 -0.94 2.93
CA ALA A 243 10.30 -1.72 4.07
C ALA A 243 9.88 -1.14 5.44
N CYS A 244 9.33 0.08 5.48
CA CYS A 244 8.91 0.73 6.70
C CYS A 244 7.62 0.11 7.24
N GLY A 245 6.85 -0.59 6.40
CA GLY A 245 5.68 -1.37 6.81
C GLY A 245 4.46 -0.56 7.25
N VAL A 246 4.44 0.74 6.99
CA VAL A 246 3.26 1.59 7.19
C VAL A 246 2.49 1.66 5.88
N ARG A 247 1.19 1.36 5.92
CA ARG A 247 0.35 1.24 4.73
C ARG A 247 -0.88 2.14 4.84
N TYR A 248 -1.28 2.71 3.72
CA TYR A 248 -2.58 3.35 3.57
C TYR A 248 -3.47 2.44 2.72
N LEU A 249 -4.52 1.88 3.32
CA LEU A 249 -5.27 0.78 2.71
C LEU A 249 -6.27 1.32 1.68
N GLN A 250 -6.29 0.68 0.52
CA GLN A 250 -7.24 0.94 -0.56
C GLN A 250 -7.61 -0.37 -1.25
N PHE A 251 -8.87 -0.49 -1.63
CA PHE A 251 -9.41 -1.69 -2.28
C PHE A 251 -10.18 -1.33 -3.55
N GLY A 252 -10.06 -2.15 -4.59
CA GLY A 252 -11.07 -2.25 -5.63
C GLY A 252 -11.97 -3.45 -5.34
N VAL A 253 -13.29 -3.30 -5.53
CA VAL A 253 -14.25 -4.39 -5.31
C VAL A 253 -15.06 -4.56 -6.58
N TYR A 254 -15.07 -5.78 -7.13
CA TYR A 254 -15.76 -6.09 -8.37
C TYR A 254 -16.69 -7.28 -8.20
N THR A 255 -17.92 -7.15 -8.68
CA THR A 255 -18.92 -8.23 -8.68
C THR A 255 -19.39 -8.54 -10.10
N TRP A 256 -19.85 -9.75 -10.35
CA TRP A 256 -20.32 -10.18 -11.65
C TRP A 256 -21.81 -9.89 -11.85
N ASP A 257 -22.15 -9.07 -12.84
CA ASP A 257 -23.53 -8.82 -13.28
C ASP A 257 -23.90 -9.83 -14.37
N ALA A 258 -24.33 -11.03 -13.95
CA ALA A 258 -24.72 -12.10 -14.85
C ALA A 258 -25.87 -11.71 -15.80
N VAL A 259 -26.73 -10.76 -15.42
CA VAL A 259 -27.86 -10.31 -16.25
C VAL A 259 -27.35 -9.51 -17.45
N ASN A 260 -26.42 -8.59 -17.21
CA ASN A 260 -25.86 -7.73 -18.26
C ASN A 260 -24.53 -8.26 -18.84
N GLN A 261 -24.04 -9.40 -18.34
CA GLN A 261 -22.80 -10.06 -18.78
C GLN A 261 -21.59 -9.12 -18.73
N ARG A 262 -21.38 -8.47 -17.58
CA ARG A 262 -20.27 -7.56 -17.34
C ARG A 262 -19.79 -7.59 -15.90
N LEU A 263 -18.50 -7.37 -15.70
CA LEU A 263 -17.95 -7.13 -14.38
C LEU A 263 -18.26 -5.68 -13.95
N LEU A 264 -18.70 -5.50 -12.71
CA LEU A 264 -19.06 -4.20 -12.15
C LEU A 264 -18.14 -3.85 -10.99
N GLU A 265 -17.50 -2.69 -11.06
CA GLU A 265 -16.83 -2.10 -9.90
C GLU A 265 -17.87 -1.52 -8.94
N ILE A 266 -17.83 -1.97 -7.69
CA ILE A 266 -18.68 -1.50 -6.61
C ILE A 266 -17.95 -0.39 -5.85
N SER A 267 -18.65 0.72 -5.67
CA SER A 267 -18.19 1.85 -4.87
C SER A 267 -19.30 2.29 -3.92
N LEU A 268 -18.88 2.93 -2.82
CA LEU A 268 -19.80 3.52 -1.86
C LEU A 268 -20.69 4.56 -2.55
N GLN A 269 -22.00 4.49 -2.29
CA GLN A 269 -22.94 5.40 -2.95
C GLN A 269 -24.14 5.70 -2.07
N PRO A 270 -24.64 6.96 -2.04
CA PRO A 270 -25.84 7.27 -1.28
C PRO A 270 -27.05 6.52 -1.85
N MET A 271 -27.98 6.11 -0.98
CA MET A 271 -29.24 5.50 -1.41
C MET A 271 -30.03 6.42 -2.34
N LEU A 272 -30.72 5.79 -3.28
CA LEU A 272 -31.51 6.44 -4.32
C LEU A 272 -32.48 7.51 -3.77
N MET A 273 -32.71 8.57 -4.54
CA MET A 273 -33.64 9.65 -4.14
C MET A 273 -35.07 9.16 -3.91
N GLY A 274 -35.48 8.04 -4.50
CA GLY A 274 -36.79 7.43 -4.26
C GLY A 274 -36.99 6.92 -2.82
N GLN A 275 -35.90 6.77 -2.05
CA GLN A 275 -35.93 6.25 -0.68
C GLN A 275 -36.06 7.37 0.39
N GLN A 276 -36.46 8.59 0.02
CA GLN A 276 -36.49 9.74 0.94
C GLN A 276 -37.31 9.51 2.23
N GLY A 277 -38.36 8.70 2.19
CA GLY A 277 -39.17 8.37 3.36
C GLY A 277 -38.68 7.17 4.17
N HIS A 278 -37.65 6.45 3.70
CA HIS A 278 -37.21 5.22 4.31
C HIS A 278 -36.27 5.49 5.50
N PRO A 279 -36.47 4.87 6.68
CA PRO A 279 -35.69 5.17 7.88
C PRO A 279 -34.19 4.85 7.74
N ALA A 280 -33.82 3.84 6.95
CA ALA A 280 -32.41 3.49 6.72
C ALA A 280 -31.64 4.51 5.87
N ARG A 281 -32.33 5.38 5.11
CA ARG A 281 -31.66 6.24 4.13
C ARG A 281 -30.69 7.24 4.74
N GLN A 282 -31.10 7.92 5.80
CA GLN A 282 -30.25 8.91 6.45
C GLN A 282 -28.96 8.26 6.98
N PRO A 283 -29.00 7.17 7.78
CA PRO A 283 -27.78 6.53 8.26
C PRO A 283 -26.93 5.91 7.15
N THR A 284 -27.50 5.32 6.09
CA THR A 284 -26.69 4.84 4.95
C THR A 284 -25.93 5.98 4.29
N ASN A 285 -26.61 7.08 3.95
CA ASN A 285 -25.95 8.22 3.33
C ASN A 285 -24.91 8.86 4.25
N ARG A 286 -25.15 8.87 5.56
CA ARG A 286 -24.18 9.35 6.54
C ARG A 286 -22.97 8.41 6.65
N ALA A 287 -23.18 7.11 6.57
CA ALA A 287 -22.10 6.13 6.56
C ALA A 287 -21.17 6.35 5.35
N VAL A 288 -21.74 6.57 4.16
CA VAL A 288 -21.00 6.88 2.93
C VAL A 288 -20.20 8.19 3.06
N GLU A 289 -20.82 9.25 3.59
CA GLU A 289 -20.13 10.54 3.82
C GLU A 289 -18.93 10.39 4.77
N LEU A 290 -19.10 9.64 5.86
CA LEU A 290 -18.03 9.38 6.83
C LEU A 290 -16.91 8.52 6.23
N ALA A 291 -17.26 7.44 5.53
CA ALA A 291 -16.30 6.56 4.89
C ALA A 291 -15.51 7.26 3.76
N THR A 292 -16.13 8.19 3.03
CA THR A 292 -15.44 9.01 2.02
C THR A 292 -14.38 9.93 2.64
N ALA A 293 -14.48 10.22 3.94
CA ALA A 293 -13.50 10.97 4.72
C ALA A 293 -12.62 10.06 5.60
N ASP A 294 -12.54 8.76 5.28
CA ASP A 294 -11.80 7.73 6.02
C ASP A 294 -12.20 7.57 7.51
N LEU A 295 -13.40 8.03 7.91
CA LEU A 295 -13.93 7.86 9.26
C LEU A 295 -14.60 6.49 9.42
N TRP A 296 -13.82 5.44 9.26
CA TRP A 296 -14.29 4.04 9.15
C TRP A 296 -15.05 3.53 10.39
N PRO A 297 -14.61 3.78 11.65
CA PRO A 297 -15.38 3.39 12.84
C PRO A 297 -16.76 4.04 12.90
N GLN A 298 -16.85 5.34 12.59
CA GLN A 298 -18.09 6.10 12.62
C GLN A 298 -19.01 5.67 11.47
N ALA A 299 -18.45 5.41 10.29
CA ALA A 299 -19.19 4.86 9.16
C ALA A 299 -19.79 3.48 9.47
N LEU A 300 -19.03 2.60 10.14
CA LEU A 300 -19.51 1.28 10.57
C LEU A 300 -20.72 1.39 11.50
N ALA A 301 -20.64 2.25 12.51
CA ALA A 301 -21.76 2.46 13.43
C ALA A 301 -23.02 2.95 12.72
N GLN A 302 -22.88 3.80 11.69
CA GLN A 302 -24.01 4.29 10.90
C GLN A 302 -24.60 3.22 9.99
N ILE A 303 -23.77 2.41 9.31
CA ILE A 303 -24.28 1.40 8.39
C ILE A 303 -24.98 0.24 9.12
N GLU A 304 -24.48 -0.15 10.30
CA GLU A 304 -25.14 -1.14 11.16
C GLU A 304 -26.51 -0.63 11.67
N GLU A 305 -26.61 0.66 12.00
CA GLU A 305 -27.88 1.28 12.35
C GLU A 305 -28.85 1.30 11.15
N ALA A 306 -28.35 1.58 9.94
CA ALA A 306 -29.16 1.55 8.72
C ALA A 306 -29.75 0.16 8.46
N GLU A 307 -28.95 -0.91 8.57
CA GLU A 307 -29.42 -2.29 8.46
C GLU A 307 -30.46 -2.64 9.51
N ARG A 308 -30.23 -2.25 10.77
CA ARG A 308 -31.19 -2.45 11.86
C ARG A 308 -32.54 -1.77 11.58
N LEU A 309 -32.51 -0.55 11.05
CA LEU A 309 -33.71 0.20 10.70
C LEU A 309 -34.41 -0.37 9.46
N ALA A 310 -33.66 -0.85 8.47
CA ALA A 310 -34.20 -1.54 7.30
C ALA A 310 -34.92 -2.83 7.70
N ALA A 311 -34.27 -3.66 8.54
CA ALA A 311 -34.86 -4.90 9.04
C ALA A 311 -36.13 -4.70 9.88
N ALA A 312 -36.26 -3.55 10.55
CA ALA A 312 -37.43 -3.19 11.34
C ALA A 312 -38.57 -2.54 10.51
N SER A 313 -38.29 -2.16 9.27
CA SER A 313 -39.22 -1.46 8.38
C SER A 313 -40.09 -2.47 7.59
N SER A 314 -41.33 -2.09 7.29
CA SER A 314 -42.16 -2.80 6.32
C SER A 314 -42.03 -2.25 4.90
N GLU A 315 -41.38 -1.11 4.74
CA GLU A 315 -41.17 -0.46 3.44
C GLU A 315 -39.99 -1.11 2.70
N PRO A 316 -40.08 -1.33 1.38
CA PRO A 316 -38.98 -1.87 0.60
C PRO A 316 -37.75 -0.94 0.63
N THR A 317 -36.64 -1.45 1.16
CA THR A 317 -35.35 -0.77 1.14
C THR A 317 -34.66 -0.96 -0.21
N ASP A 318 -33.83 0.00 -0.61
CA ASP A 318 -32.82 -0.21 -1.65
C ASP A 318 -31.75 -1.16 -1.11
N ALA A 319 -32.05 -2.47 -1.19
CA ALA A 319 -31.25 -3.52 -0.58
C ALA A 319 -29.86 -3.62 -1.20
N PHE A 320 -29.74 -3.36 -2.51
CA PHE A 320 -28.47 -3.41 -3.23
C PHE A 320 -27.49 -2.38 -2.68
N THR A 321 -27.87 -1.10 -2.60
CA THR A 321 -26.98 -0.06 -2.07
C THR A 321 -26.63 -0.34 -0.61
N LEU A 322 -27.63 -0.68 0.21
CA LEU A 322 -27.39 -0.93 1.64
C LEU A 322 -26.43 -2.11 1.87
N SER A 323 -26.60 -3.24 1.17
CA SER A 323 -25.73 -4.41 1.34
C SER A 323 -24.31 -4.13 0.89
N TRP A 324 -24.12 -3.44 -0.24
CA TRP A 324 -22.79 -3.13 -0.77
C TRP A 324 -22.04 -2.09 0.05
N ASP A 325 -22.72 -1.02 0.49
CA ASP A 325 -22.10 -0.03 1.37
C ASP A 325 -21.66 -0.70 2.70
N ALA A 326 -22.49 -1.59 3.25
CA ALA A 326 -22.17 -2.33 4.46
C ALA A 326 -20.98 -3.29 4.27
N ALA A 327 -20.93 -4.00 3.14
CA ALA A 327 -19.85 -4.90 2.78
C ALA A 327 -18.50 -4.15 2.67
N ILE A 328 -18.45 -3.05 1.93
CA ILE A 328 -17.22 -2.24 1.77
C ILE A 328 -16.78 -1.62 3.10
N ILE A 329 -17.70 -1.04 3.87
CA ILE A 329 -17.35 -0.41 5.16
C ILE A 329 -16.78 -1.46 6.13
N ARG A 330 -17.33 -2.69 6.13
CA ARG A 330 -16.81 -3.80 6.94
C ARG A 330 -15.45 -4.28 6.46
N LEU A 331 -15.22 -4.37 5.16
CA LEU A 331 -13.92 -4.71 4.57
C LEU A 331 -12.83 -3.79 5.11
N TYR A 332 -13.01 -2.48 4.98
CA TYR A 332 -12.05 -1.49 5.49
C TYR A 332 -11.86 -1.57 7.00
N ASN A 333 -12.95 -1.71 7.77
CA ASN A 333 -12.85 -1.84 9.22
C ASN A 333 -12.05 -3.07 9.64
N GLN A 334 -12.33 -4.23 9.06
CA GLN A 334 -11.61 -5.46 9.39
C GLN A 334 -10.13 -5.36 8.98
N ALA A 335 -9.85 -4.81 7.80
CA ALA A 335 -8.49 -4.64 7.31
C ALA A 335 -7.66 -3.71 8.20
N TYR A 336 -8.18 -2.54 8.57
CA TYR A 336 -7.47 -1.62 9.47
C TYR A 336 -7.28 -2.21 10.87
N GLN A 337 -8.25 -2.95 11.40
CA GLN A 337 -8.10 -3.65 12.68
C GLN A 337 -6.99 -4.71 12.62
N ALA A 338 -6.87 -5.43 11.51
CA ALA A 338 -5.77 -6.37 11.28
C ALA A 338 -4.41 -5.66 11.17
N GLU A 339 -4.36 -4.53 10.45
CA GLU A 339 -3.15 -3.71 10.27
C GLU A 339 -2.66 -3.12 11.59
N LEU A 340 -3.56 -2.59 12.43
CA LEU A 340 -3.23 -2.02 13.73
C LEU A 340 -2.55 -3.00 14.69
N ASN A 341 -2.80 -4.31 14.56
CA ASN A 341 -2.13 -5.33 15.38
C ASN A 341 -0.64 -5.49 15.06
N HIS A 342 -0.19 -5.02 13.90
CA HIS A 342 1.17 -5.23 13.40
C HIS A 342 1.85 -3.94 12.92
N SER A 343 1.15 -2.80 12.98
CA SER A 343 1.66 -1.54 12.47
C SER A 343 2.94 -1.12 13.20
N PRO A 344 4.04 -0.85 12.48
CA PRO A 344 5.27 -0.34 13.08
C PRO A 344 5.14 1.15 13.46
N TYR A 345 4.09 1.84 13.01
CA TYR A 345 3.80 3.22 13.36
C TYR A 345 2.29 3.44 13.58
N PRO A 346 1.72 2.94 14.69
CA PRO A 346 0.28 2.87 14.89
C PRO A 346 -0.40 4.24 14.96
N LEU A 347 0.33 5.31 15.30
CA LEU A 347 -0.20 6.68 15.32
C LEU A 347 -0.81 7.06 13.97
N LEU A 348 -0.07 6.85 12.88
CA LEU A 348 -0.53 7.18 11.53
C LEU A 348 -1.57 6.18 11.03
N THR A 349 -1.44 4.90 11.40
CA THR A 349 -2.46 3.88 11.06
C THR A 349 -3.82 4.20 11.71
N HIS A 350 -3.86 4.69 12.96
CA HIS A 350 -5.10 5.16 13.58
C HIS A 350 -5.70 6.35 12.83
N ILE A 351 -4.87 7.26 12.32
CA ILE A 351 -5.32 8.40 11.51
C ILE A 351 -5.90 7.93 10.17
N PHE A 352 -5.23 7.00 9.48
CA PHE A 352 -5.76 6.38 8.24
C PHE A 352 -7.05 5.59 8.45
N TYR A 353 -7.21 5.02 9.64
CA TYR A 353 -8.45 4.37 10.05
C TYR A 353 -9.55 5.39 10.45
N GLY A 354 -9.22 6.68 10.61
CA GLY A 354 -10.15 7.72 11.06
C GLY A 354 -10.44 7.70 12.56
N ASP A 355 -9.68 6.92 13.34
CA ASP A 355 -9.75 6.90 14.80
C ASP A 355 -8.82 7.98 15.40
N PHE A 356 -9.21 9.24 15.19
CA PHE A 356 -8.48 10.40 15.71
C PHE A 356 -8.40 10.40 17.24
N ALA A 357 -9.35 9.77 17.93
CA ALA A 357 -9.32 9.66 19.38
C ALA A 357 -8.20 8.72 19.86
N ALA A 358 -8.06 7.54 19.24
CA ALA A 358 -6.96 6.62 19.52
C ALA A 358 -5.60 7.20 19.11
N ALA A 359 -5.53 7.92 17.99
CA ALA A 359 -4.32 8.66 17.62
C ALA A 359 -3.93 9.70 18.68
N LEU A 360 -4.90 10.49 19.16
CA LEU A 360 -4.67 11.47 20.22
C LEU A 360 -4.25 10.81 21.54
N ASP A 361 -4.80 9.64 21.88
CA ASP A 361 -4.41 8.87 23.07
C ASP A 361 -2.90 8.58 23.11
N MET A 362 -2.31 8.28 21.95
CA MET A 362 -0.86 8.05 21.84
C MET A 362 -0.02 9.31 22.10
N MET A 363 -0.62 10.50 21.94
CA MET A 363 0.05 11.79 22.17
C MET A 363 -0.03 12.24 23.64
N ARG A 364 -1.02 11.78 24.40
CA ARG A 364 -1.31 12.23 25.79
C ARG A 364 -0.17 11.96 26.79
N GLY A 365 0.83 11.17 26.43
CA GLY A 365 2.05 10.94 27.24
C GLY A 365 3.07 12.08 27.19
N TYR A 366 2.87 13.09 26.33
CA TYR A 366 3.84 14.15 26.05
C TYR A 366 3.23 15.54 26.24
N GLY A 367 4.06 16.51 26.64
CA GLY A 367 3.66 17.91 26.65
C GLY A 367 3.64 18.51 25.24
N ASN A 368 2.84 19.56 25.03
CA ASN A 368 2.77 20.26 23.73
C ASN A 368 4.14 20.75 23.25
N GLU A 369 5.00 21.25 24.14
CA GLU A 369 6.36 21.67 23.77
C GLU A 369 7.22 20.52 23.22
N GLN A 370 6.94 19.27 23.62
CA GLN A 370 7.62 18.09 23.10
C GLN A 370 7.02 17.65 21.77
N ILE A 371 5.67 17.62 21.67
CA ILE A 371 4.94 17.22 20.47
C ILE A 371 5.25 18.16 19.30
N PHE A 372 5.08 19.46 19.54
CA PHE A 372 5.36 20.54 18.61
C PHE A 372 6.83 20.93 18.71
N SER A 373 7.72 19.99 18.43
CA SER A 373 9.15 20.25 18.34
C SER A 373 9.75 19.53 17.14
N ALA A 374 10.91 19.99 16.69
CA ALA A 374 11.65 19.33 15.63
C ALA A 374 12.19 17.94 16.04
N THR A 375 12.20 17.63 17.35
CA THR A 375 12.54 16.31 17.90
C THR A 375 11.38 15.70 18.66
N SER A 376 10.22 15.69 18.02
CA SER A 376 9.04 15.09 18.65
C SER A 376 9.34 13.63 19.03
N PRO A 377 9.05 13.21 20.28
CA PRO A 377 9.20 11.81 20.69
C PRO A 377 8.22 10.89 19.95
N LEU A 378 7.23 11.46 19.25
CA LEU A 378 6.35 10.74 18.34
C LEU A 378 7.02 10.42 16.99
N ILE A 379 8.20 10.98 16.71
CA ILE A 379 8.94 10.83 15.45
C ILE A 379 10.29 10.16 15.70
N GLN A 380 11.05 10.64 16.68
CA GLN A 380 12.41 10.17 16.94
C GLN A 380 12.46 8.66 17.24
N GLY A 381 13.35 7.94 16.56
CA GLY A 381 13.51 6.49 16.70
C GLY A 381 12.43 5.66 15.99
N THR A 382 11.59 6.29 15.17
CA THR A 382 10.52 5.63 14.41
C THR A 382 10.75 5.73 12.91
N MET A 383 9.92 5.05 12.10
CA MET A 383 9.99 5.13 10.63
C MET A 383 9.67 6.54 10.08
N ALA A 384 9.05 7.41 10.89
CA ALA A 384 8.77 8.79 10.52
C ALA A 384 10.00 9.72 10.61
N GLU A 385 11.06 9.32 11.31
CA GLU A 385 12.30 10.12 11.42
C GLU A 385 12.95 10.28 10.04
N GLY A 386 13.16 11.53 9.62
CA GLY A 386 13.63 11.88 8.28
C GLY A 386 12.54 11.89 7.20
N ASN A 387 11.30 11.52 7.54
CA ASN A 387 10.11 11.55 6.67
C ASN A 387 9.06 12.55 7.17
N GLU A 388 9.46 13.55 7.93
CA GLU A 388 8.56 14.53 8.55
C GLU A 388 7.68 15.27 7.52
N PRO A 389 8.17 15.67 6.32
CA PRO A 389 7.30 16.29 5.31
C PRO A 389 6.18 15.36 4.82
N TRP A 390 6.45 14.05 4.69
CA TRP A 390 5.44 13.06 4.31
C TRP A 390 4.45 12.82 5.44
N LEU A 391 4.93 12.69 6.67
CA LEU A 391 4.07 12.60 7.85
C LEU A 391 3.13 13.83 7.95
N ALA A 392 3.68 15.03 7.73
CA ALA A 392 2.91 16.27 7.73
C ALA A 392 1.81 16.27 6.65
N ASP A 393 2.13 15.87 5.41
CA ASP A 393 1.16 15.78 4.32
C ASP A 393 0.01 14.81 4.64
N TYR A 394 0.32 13.62 5.17
CA TYR A 394 -0.72 12.67 5.58
C TYR A 394 -1.58 13.19 6.74
N LEU A 395 -0.96 13.78 7.77
CA LEU A 395 -1.68 14.41 8.89
C LEU A 395 -2.65 15.47 8.37
N LEU A 396 -2.17 16.38 7.51
CA LEU A 396 -2.97 17.47 6.96
C LEU A 396 -4.10 16.95 6.08
N ARG A 397 -3.83 16.02 5.18
CA ARG A 397 -4.85 15.46 4.26
C ARG A 397 -5.97 14.77 5.03
N GLN A 398 -5.62 13.89 5.96
CA GLN A 398 -6.58 13.08 6.71
C GLN A 398 -7.38 13.94 7.70
N SER A 399 -6.72 14.82 8.45
CA SER A 399 -7.43 15.73 9.35
C SER A 399 -8.31 16.75 8.61
N SER A 400 -7.87 17.25 7.45
CA SER A 400 -8.69 18.15 6.62
C SER A 400 -9.95 17.46 6.12
N ALA A 401 -9.85 16.20 5.69
CA ALA A 401 -11.01 15.40 5.28
C ALA A 401 -12.02 15.26 6.42
N ALA A 402 -11.57 14.93 7.64
CA ALA A 402 -12.43 14.85 8.82
C ALA A 402 -13.04 16.22 9.21
N ILE A 403 -12.27 17.30 9.18
CA ILE A 403 -12.75 18.67 9.47
C ILE A 403 -13.85 19.11 8.50
N ALA A 404 -13.78 18.67 7.24
CA ALA A 404 -14.77 19.01 6.22
C ALA A 404 -16.12 18.29 6.42
N VAL A 405 -16.19 17.25 7.26
CA VAL A 405 -17.42 16.51 7.50
C VAL A 405 -18.38 17.33 8.36
N PRO A 406 -19.60 17.64 7.86
CA PRO A 406 -20.59 18.38 8.64
C PRO A 406 -21.07 17.57 9.85
N ASP A 407 -21.40 18.26 10.94
CA ASP A 407 -21.98 17.67 12.16
C ASP A 407 -21.19 16.47 12.72
N LEU A 408 -19.87 16.45 12.52
CA LEU A 408 -18.99 15.44 13.13
C LEU A 408 -19.00 15.61 14.66
N ASP A 409 -18.85 14.50 15.39
CA ASP A 409 -18.87 14.58 16.85
C ASP A 409 -17.75 15.50 17.37
N PRO A 410 -18.01 16.32 18.40
CA PRO A 410 -17.04 17.32 18.84
C PRO A 410 -15.69 16.75 19.29
N ALA A 411 -15.64 15.51 19.77
CA ALA A 411 -14.40 14.90 20.26
C ALA A 411 -13.49 14.50 19.10
N THR A 412 -14.01 13.81 18.09
CA THR A 412 -13.29 13.49 16.86
C THR A 412 -12.86 14.77 16.14
N LEU A 413 -13.77 15.75 16.02
CA LEU A 413 -13.46 17.02 15.36
C LEU A 413 -12.35 17.80 16.09
N ALA A 414 -12.37 17.83 17.43
CA ALA A 414 -11.31 18.47 18.20
C ALA A 414 -9.95 17.78 18.01
N ALA A 415 -9.93 16.44 18.01
CA ALA A 415 -8.73 15.67 17.76
C ALA A 415 -8.19 15.88 16.33
N ALA A 416 -9.07 15.95 15.33
CA ALA A 416 -8.70 16.27 13.95
C ALA A 416 -8.05 17.66 13.85
N TYR A 417 -8.62 18.71 14.45
CA TYR A 417 -7.98 20.04 14.50
C TYR A 417 -6.61 20.02 15.18
N TYR A 418 -6.46 19.29 16.30
CA TYR A 418 -5.17 19.21 16.97
C TYR A 418 -4.10 18.52 16.12
N LEU A 419 -4.46 17.41 15.45
CA LEU A 419 -3.57 16.70 14.53
C LEU A 419 -3.28 17.51 13.26
N HIS A 420 -4.25 18.29 12.77
CA HIS A 420 -4.04 19.26 11.69
C HIS A 420 -3.00 20.31 12.11
N ALA A 421 -3.14 20.89 13.31
CA ALA A 421 -2.17 21.84 13.85
C ALA A 421 -0.76 21.24 13.95
N TRP A 422 -0.65 19.97 14.35
CA TRP A 422 0.65 19.28 14.41
C TRP A 422 1.23 19.07 13.01
N GLY A 423 0.43 18.64 12.03
CA GLY A 423 0.83 18.56 10.63
C GLY A 423 1.31 19.91 10.08
N SER A 424 0.57 20.99 10.34
CA SER A 424 0.94 22.36 9.97
C SER A 424 2.26 22.78 10.62
N TYR A 425 2.47 22.42 11.89
CA TYR A 425 3.74 22.70 12.57
C TYR A 425 4.92 21.95 11.95
N LEU A 426 4.75 20.66 11.62
CA LEU A 426 5.80 19.87 10.99
C LEU A 426 6.17 20.40 9.60
N GLN A 427 5.19 20.94 8.86
CA GLN A 427 5.43 21.55 7.56
C GLN A 427 6.03 22.96 7.67
N ASN A 428 5.43 23.82 8.50
CA ASN A 428 5.85 25.20 8.71
C ASN A 428 5.51 25.65 10.15
N PRO A 429 6.49 25.63 11.07
CA PRO A 429 6.31 26.04 12.46
C PRO A 429 5.78 27.47 12.70
N ALA A 430 5.79 28.36 11.70
CA ALA A 430 5.22 29.71 11.79
C ALA A 430 3.85 29.89 11.12
N ASP A 431 3.23 28.80 10.67
CA ASP A 431 1.91 28.89 10.06
C ASP A 431 0.88 29.42 11.09
N PRO A 432 0.20 30.55 10.83
CA PRO A 432 -0.85 31.06 11.72
C PRO A 432 -2.01 30.07 11.89
N GLN A 433 -2.20 29.13 10.95
CA GLN A 433 -3.23 28.09 11.01
C GLN A 433 -3.06 27.20 12.25
N ILE A 434 -1.82 26.96 12.70
CA ILE A 434 -1.53 26.19 13.91
C ILE A 434 -2.29 26.76 15.10
N THR A 435 -2.23 28.08 15.30
CA THR A 435 -2.92 28.72 16.44
C THR A 435 -4.43 28.68 16.28
N ALA A 436 -4.93 28.85 15.05
CA ALA A 436 -6.36 28.80 14.76
C ALA A 436 -6.96 27.42 15.07
N ASP A 437 -6.28 26.35 14.64
CA ASP A 437 -6.71 24.98 14.86
C ASP A 437 -6.65 24.58 16.33
N LEU A 438 -5.57 24.93 17.03
CA LEU A 438 -5.47 24.68 18.47
C LEU A 438 -6.58 25.38 19.26
N GLN A 439 -6.92 26.62 18.89
CA GLN A 439 -8.05 27.34 19.49
C GLN A 439 -9.39 26.64 19.20
N GLN A 440 -9.56 26.12 17.99
CA GLN A 440 -10.75 25.39 17.61
C GLN A 440 -10.87 24.06 18.37
N ALA A 441 -9.78 23.30 18.47
CA ALA A 441 -9.70 22.08 19.28
C ALA A 441 -10.07 22.35 20.75
N ALA A 442 -9.50 23.39 21.35
CA ALA A 442 -9.80 23.80 22.73
C ALA A 442 -11.27 24.26 22.92
N THR A 443 -11.86 24.87 21.89
CA THR A 443 -13.28 25.28 21.92
C THR A 443 -14.22 24.07 21.93
N LEU A 444 -13.88 23.06 21.12
CA LEU A 444 -14.67 21.84 20.97
C LEU A 444 -14.52 20.88 22.17
N ALA A 445 -13.34 20.82 22.77
CA ALA A 445 -13.03 19.96 23.92
C ALA A 445 -12.24 20.73 25.01
N PRO A 446 -12.90 21.62 25.77
CA PRO A 446 -12.24 22.52 26.73
C PRO A 446 -11.67 21.84 27.98
N THR A 447 -11.91 20.54 28.15
CA THR A 447 -11.38 19.75 29.27
C THR A 447 -10.20 18.88 28.89
N GLU A 448 -9.82 18.81 27.61
CA GLU A 448 -8.69 18.01 27.13
C GLU A 448 -7.36 18.74 27.43
N PRO A 449 -6.49 18.19 28.30
CA PRO A 449 -5.23 18.84 28.69
C PRO A 449 -4.33 19.25 27.53
N LEU A 450 -4.26 18.44 26.47
CA LEU A 450 -3.44 18.77 25.30
C LEU A 450 -3.91 20.03 24.57
N PHE A 451 -5.20 20.38 24.64
CA PHE A 451 -5.74 21.51 23.87
C PHE A 451 -5.65 22.84 24.62
N VAL A 452 -5.66 22.80 25.96
CA VAL A 452 -5.78 24.01 26.79
C VAL A 452 -4.44 24.57 27.28
N GLN A 453 -3.35 23.81 27.17
CA GLN A 453 -2.00 24.21 27.60
C GLN A 453 -0.99 24.15 26.46
N VAL A 454 -1.29 24.79 25.33
CA VAL A 454 -0.39 24.78 24.18
C VAL A 454 0.63 25.91 24.30
N SER A 455 1.83 25.55 24.75
CA SER A 455 3.03 26.37 24.62
C SER A 455 3.80 25.82 23.42
N LEU A 456 3.88 26.60 22.34
CA LEU A 456 4.67 26.24 21.16
C LEU A 456 6.09 26.80 21.34
N PRO A 457 7.15 26.08 20.90
CA PRO A 457 8.49 26.64 20.88
C PRO A 457 8.53 27.92 20.05
N ALA A 458 9.19 28.96 20.56
CA ALA A 458 9.37 30.19 19.81
C ALA A 458 10.36 29.94 18.66
N VAL A 459 9.87 29.94 17.42
CA VAL A 459 10.71 29.79 16.24
C VAL A 459 11.41 31.13 15.96
N GLN A 460 12.74 31.10 15.81
CA GLN A 460 13.49 32.33 15.64
C GLN A 460 13.43 32.83 14.19
N ARG A 461 12.81 33.99 13.97
CA ARG A 461 12.83 34.65 12.65
C ARG A 461 14.14 35.39 12.43
N ILE A 462 14.83 35.07 11.34
CA ILE A 462 16.01 35.79 10.87
C ILE A 462 15.54 37.11 10.23
N GLN A 463 16.07 38.22 10.73
CA GLN A 463 15.83 39.55 10.18
C GLN A 463 17.17 40.19 9.84
N PHE A 464 17.26 40.79 8.66
CA PHE A 464 18.44 41.56 8.28
C PHE A 464 18.38 42.95 8.87
N ALA A 465 19.54 43.47 9.25
CA ALA A 465 19.65 44.88 9.62
C ALA A 465 19.22 45.75 8.43
N HIS A 466 18.73 46.96 8.68
CA HIS A 466 18.28 47.84 7.61
C HIS A 466 19.39 48.09 6.57
N GLY A 467 19.15 47.67 5.32
CA GLY A 467 20.11 47.77 4.21
C GLY A 467 21.17 46.66 4.16
N ALA A 468 21.13 45.70 5.08
CA ALA A 468 21.95 44.50 5.02
C ALA A 468 21.28 43.42 4.16
N ILE A 469 22.10 42.60 3.53
CA ILE A 469 21.68 41.42 2.75
C ILE A 469 22.00 40.11 3.46
N SER A 470 22.58 40.17 4.67
CA SER A 470 22.96 39.00 5.44
C SER A 470 22.68 39.17 6.93
N ALA A 471 22.54 38.03 7.61
CA ALA A 471 22.54 37.93 9.06
C ALA A 471 23.37 36.74 9.53
N THR A 472 23.84 36.84 10.77
CA THR A 472 24.56 35.79 11.47
C THR A 472 23.83 35.48 12.76
N VAL A 473 23.57 34.19 12.98
CA VAL A 473 22.91 33.66 14.17
C VAL A 473 23.85 32.65 14.82
N GLN A 474 23.97 32.71 16.15
CA GLN A 474 24.72 31.74 16.95
C GLN A 474 23.72 30.84 17.65
N GLY A 475 24.01 29.54 17.68
CA GLY A 475 23.16 28.54 18.32
C GLY A 475 23.97 27.40 18.93
N ASP A 476 23.29 26.61 19.75
CA ASP A 476 23.82 25.42 20.40
C ASP A 476 22.78 24.31 20.22
N VAL A 477 23.11 23.30 19.42
CA VAL A 477 22.21 22.18 19.15
C VAL A 477 22.67 20.94 19.90
N ALA A 478 21.74 20.24 20.55
CA ALA A 478 22.04 18.96 21.19
C ALA A 478 22.19 17.83 20.15
N ALA A 479 22.74 16.70 20.58
CA ALA A 479 22.85 15.51 19.72
C ALA A 479 21.45 15.06 19.26
N HIS A 480 21.31 14.81 17.96
CA HIS A 480 20.05 14.41 17.29
C HIS A 480 18.90 15.43 17.45
N VAL A 481 19.20 16.67 17.84
CA VAL A 481 18.24 17.77 17.94
C VAL A 481 18.41 18.72 16.76
N SER A 482 17.39 19.52 16.48
CA SER A 482 17.52 20.60 15.51
C SER A 482 16.91 21.91 15.96
N ASP A 483 17.54 23.00 15.53
CA ASP A 483 17.07 24.37 15.72
C ASP A 483 16.50 24.90 14.40
N ASP A 484 15.27 25.44 14.47
CA ASP A 484 14.55 25.97 13.31
C ASP A 484 14.55 27.50 13.28
N TYR A 485 14.90 28.03 12.12
CA TYR A 485 14.87 29.44 11.80
C TYR A 485 13.97 29.73 10.62
N ILE A 486 13.34 30.90 10.63
CA ILE A 486 12.50 31.33 9.51
C ILE A 486 13.11 32.55 8.84
N LEU A 487 13.17 32.52 7.51
CA LEU A 487 13.61 33.63 6.69
C LEU A 487 12.59 33.91 5.59
N ALA A 488 12.07 35.13 5.54
CA ALA A 488 11.27 35.58 4.40
C ALA A 488 12.20 35.96 3.23
N ALA A 489 11.97 35.39 2.05
CA ALA A 489 12.72 35.73 0.84
C ALA A 489 11.82 35.66 -0.41
N ALA A 490 12.22 36.35 -1.48
CA ALA A 490 11.47 36.49 -2.71
C ALA A 490 11.96 35.56 -3.82
N ALA A 491 11.04 35.20 -4.72
CA ALA A 491 11.34 34.42 -5.91
C ALA A 491 12.41 35.13 -6.76
N GLY A 492 13.36 34.36 -7.29
CA GLY A 492 14.46 34.85 -8.13
C GLY A 492 15.63 35.47 -7.36
N GLN A 493 15.55 35.59 -6.03
CA GLN A 493 16.71 35.97 -5.23
C GLN A 493 17.68 34.78 -5.08
N THR A 494 18.98 35.06 -5.00
CA THR A 494 19.97 34.02 -4.68
C THR A 494 20.17 33.96 -3.18
N MET A 495 19.82 32.82 -2.56
CA MET A 495 20.09 32.57 -1.15
C MET A 495 21.37 31.75 -1.00
N THR A 496 22.25 32.17 -0.09
CA THR A 496 23.41 31.42 0.38
C THR A 496 23.31 31.21 1.88
N VAL A 497 23.39 29.96 2.31
CA VAL A 497 23.35 29.56 3.73
C VAL A 497 24.58 28.75 4.07
N VAL A 498 25.23 29.07 5.17
CA VAL A 498 26.39 28.34 5.69
C VAL A 498 26.21 28.11 7.19
N ILE A 499 26.37 26.87 7.63
CA ILE A 499 26.47 26.49 9.04
C ILE A 499 27.92 26.11 9.33
N GLU A 500 28.53 26.85 10.25
CA GLU A 500 29.88 26.58 10.77
C GLU A 500 29.79 25.97 12.16
N SER A 501 30.40 24.80 12.37
CA SER A 501 30.53 24.15 13.69
C SER A 501 31.94 23.60 13.85
N LEU A 502 32.43 23.51 15.09
CA LEU A 502 33.84 23.16 15.38
C LEU A 502 34.26 21.83 14.75
N ASN A 503 33.38 20.84 14.76
CA ASN A 503 33.63 19.49 14.26
C ASN A 503 32.86 19.20 12.95
N SER A 504 32.30 20.21 12.28
CA SER A 504 31.42 20.04 11.11
C SER A 504 30.28 19.04 11.36
N ASN A 505 29.74 19.07 12.57
CA ASN A 505 28.79 18.07 13.08
C ASN A 505 27.36 18.62 13.23
N VAL A 506 27.06 19.72 12.53
CA VAL A 506 25.73 20.31 12.38
C VAL A 506 25.39 20.40 10.89
N LEU A 507 24.29 19.75 10.50
CA LEU A 507 23.83 19.61 9.11
C LEU A 507 22.75 20.64 8.79
N LEU A 508 22.62 20.98 7.50
CA LEU A 508 21.71 22.00 6.99
C LEU A 508 20.59 21.36 6.17
N THR A 509 19.35 21.60 6.59
CA THR A 509 18.15 21.35 5.79
C THR A 509 17.44 22.68 5.53
N ILE A 510 16.97 22.89 4.29
CA ILE A 510 16.16 24.06 3.92
C ILE A 510 14.92 23.57 3.20
N VAL A 511 13.76 24.03 3.64
CA VAL A 511 12.45 23.73 3.04
C VAL A 511 11.65 25.02 2.90
N GLY A 512 10.93 25.17 1.79
CA GLY A 512 9.96 26.25 1.62
C GLY A 512 8.74 26.05 2.51
N ALA A 513 7.99 27.11 2.82
CA ALA A 513 6.69 27.01 3.49
C ALA A 513 5.67 26.18 2.68
N ASP A 514 5.89 26.01 1.38
CA ASP A 514 5.20 25.07 0.49
C ASP A 514 5.57 23.58 0.69
N GLY A 515 6.52 23.28 1.58
CA GLY A 515 7.01 21.93 1.85
C GLY A 515 8.06 21.42 0.85
N ILE A 516 8.46 22.22 -0.15
CA ILE A 516 9.44 21.79 -1.14
C ILE A 516 10.86 21.88 -0.55
N PRO A 517 11.60 20.76 -0.44
CA PRO A 517 12.96 20.79 0.10
C PRO A 517 13.94 21.37 -0.93
N LEU A 518 14.75 22.34 -0.51
CA LEU A 518 15.88 22.87 -1.29
C LEU A 518 17.19 22.14 -0.99
N THR A 519 17.35 21.67 0.25
CA THR A 519 18.42 20.77 0.67
C THR A 519 17.99 19.91 1.85
N ASN A 520 18.47 18.66 1.90
CA ASN A 520 18.28 17.75 3.04
C ASN A 520 19.64 17.33 3.59
N GLY A 521 20.01 17.89 4.73
CA GLY A 521 21.31 17.67 5.36
C GLY A 521 21.52 16.24 5.86
N LEU A 522 20.47 15.57 6.34
CA LEU A 522 20.54 14.18 6.84
C LEU A 522 20.87 13.19 5.71
N MET A 523 20.41 13.47 4.50
CA MET A 523 20.74 12.66 3.31
C MET A 523 22.07 13.04 2.67
N SER A 524 22.35 14.34 2.55
CA SER A 524 23.48 14.85 1.76
C SER A 524 24.76 15.09 2.56
N GLY A 525 24.66 15.17 3.89
CA GLY A 525 25.73 15.69 4.75
C GLY A 525 25.99 17.19 4.56
N ALA A 526 25.08 17.93 3.92
CA ALA A 526 25.27 19.34 3.62
C ALA A 526 25.41 20.19 4.89
N THR A 527 26.37 21.11 4.90
CA THR A 527 26.50 22.19 5.90
C THR A 527 26.38 23.57 5.26
N SER A 528 26.19 23.63 3.94
CA SER A 528 25.97 24.86 3.19
C SER A 528 25.09 24.59 1.97
N TRP A 529 24.45 25.65 1.49
CA TRP A 529 23.62 25.63 0.29
C TRP A 529 23.65 26.98 -0.42
N GLN A 530 23.59 26.97 -1.74
CA GLN A 530 23.45 28.18 -2.56
C GLN A 530 22.54 27.89 -3.76
N GLY A 531 21.58 28.77 -4.01
CA GLY A 531 20.68 28.63 -5.16
C GLY A 531 19.72 29.79 -5.33
N GLU A 532 19.08 29.86 -6.49
CA GLU A 532 17.99 30.78 -6.80
C GLU A 532 16.68 30.26 -6.19
N LEU A 533 15.89 31.15 -5.60
CA LEU A 533 14.67 30.78 -4.91
C LEU A 533 13.47 30.63 -5.85
N PRO A 534 12.73 29.50 -5.78
CA PRO A 534 11.64 29.22 -6.72
C PRO A 534 10.37 30.04 -6.46
N ALA A 535 10.17 30.56 -5.24
CA ALA A 535 8.93 31.25 -4.85
C ALA A 535 9.18 32.35 -3.82
N THR A 536 8.22 33.28 -3.70
CA THR A 536 8.23 34.28 -2.63
C THR A 536 7.50 33.69 -1.44
N GLN A 537 8.23 33.32 -0.40
CA GLN A 537 7.69 32.63 0.76
C GLN A 537 8.61 32.76 1.98
N ASP A 538 8.12 32.26 3.12
CA ASP A 538 8.99 31.92 4.23
C ASP A 538 9.76 30.63 3.91
N TYR A 539 11.03 30.60 4.28
CA TYR A 539 11.90 29.45 4.20
C TYR A 539 12.30 29.03 5.61
N ILE A 540 12.17 27.73 5.90
CA ILE A 540 12.61 27.14 7.16
C ILE A 540 14.04 26.64 6.97
N VAL A 541 14.96 27.22 7.73
CA VAL A 541 16.38 26.87 7.77
C VAL A 541 16.61 26.08 9.06
N ARG A 542 16.91 24.80 8.92
CA ARG A 542 17.07 23.86 10.03
C ARG A 542 18.53 23.46 10.22
N ALA A 543 19.04 23.69 11.43
CA ALA A 543 20.36 23.26 11.87
C ALA A 543 20.24 21.97 12.69
N ILE A 544 20.76 20.84 12.18
CA ILE A 544 20.56 19.52 12.78
C ILE A 544 21.85 19.02 13.43
N GLY A 545 21.84 18.83 14.74
CA GLY A 545 22.90 18.19 15.50
C GLY A 545 23.01 16.70 15.15
N THR A 546 24.24 16.22 15.02
CA THR A 546 24.51 14.79 14.75
C THR A 546 24.67 14.02 16.05
N LEU A 547 25.80 13.33 16.28
CA LEU A 547 25.99 12.41 17.42
C LEU A 547 26.37 13.11 18.73
N GLU A 548 26.84 14.36 18.67
CA GLU A 548 27.34 15.11 19.82
C GLU A 548 26.77 16.52 19.82
N PRO A 549 26.48 17.12 21.00
CA PRO A 549 26.10 18.52 21.09
C PRO A 549 27.14 19.44 20.44
N ALA A 550 26.67 20.50 19.77
CA ALA A 550 27.53 21.40 19.01
C ALA A 550 27.04 22.85 19.04
N ALA A 551 27.98 23.75 19.36
CA ALA A 551 27.81 25.16 19.05
C ALA A 551 28.01 25.38 17.54
N TYR A 552 27.19 26.24 16.94
CA TYR A 552 27.31 26.60 15.54
C TYR A 552 27.05 28.08 15.28
N THR A 553 27.52 28.54 14.12
CA THR A 553 27.23 29.85 13.55
C THR A 553 26.51 29.65 12.21
N LEU A 554 25.27 30.10 12.12
CA LEU A 554 24.46 30.12 10.92
C LEU A 554 24.61 31.49 10.25
N ILE A 555 25.06 31.51 9.00
CA ILE A 555 25.20 32.71 8.18
C ILE A 555 24.27 32.57 6.99
N VAL A 556 23.40 33.56 6.80
CA VAL A 556 22.47 33.60 5.66
C VAL A 556 22.63 34.90 4.90
N THR A 557 22.69 34.83 3.58
CA THR A 557 22.79 35.96 2.64
C THR A 557 21.74 35.81 1.54
N ILE A 558 21.06 36.91 1.17
CA ILE A 558 20.09 36.99 0.06
C ILE A 558 20.50 38.10 -0.91
N GLU A 559 20.71 37.77 -2.18
CA GLU A 559 21.11 38.71 -3.25
C GLU A 559 20.04 38.90 -4.33
#